data_AF-A0A1G9LAI5-F1
#
_entry.id   AF-A0A1G9LAI5-F1
#
_cell.length_a   1.000
_cell.length_b   1.000
_cell.length_c   1.000
_cell.angle_alpha   90.00
_cell.angle_beta   90.00
_cell.angle_gamma   90.00
#
_symmetry.space_group_name_H-M   'P 1'
#
loop_
_entity.id
_entity.type
_entity.pdbx_description
1 polymer ?
#
loop_
_entity_poly.entity_id
_entity_poly.type
_entity_poly.pdbx_seq_one_letter_code
_entity_poly.pdbx_strand_id
1 'polypeptide(L)'
;MKNLVVVVLLLAGIQTGAAAQSSRPSGYWVTESNPGQKTATTVRFYTEEHLLIYEEKVDKVRLNIERKRVVKRLNKALRLALNDWTMKKQQNEPHYVAALFK
;
A
#
# COMPACT_ATOMS: atom_id res chain seq x y z
N MET A 1 -43.96 54.27 12.85
CA MET A 1 -44.19 52.83 12.64
C MET A 1 -43.17 52.36 11.62
N LYS A 2 -42.12 51.66 12.07
CA LYS A 2 -41.02 51.17 11.21
C LYS A 2 -40.82 49.69 11.51
N ASN A 3 -40.92 48.92 10.44
CA ASN A 3 -41.06 47.47 10.36
C ASN A 3 -39.80 46.75 10.84
N LEU A 4 -39.96 45.56 11.45
CA LEU A 4 -38.84 44.63 11.59
C LEU A 4 -39.37 43.19 11.45
N VAL A 5 -39.33 42.71 10.20
CA VAL A 5 -39.55 41.31 9.85
C VAL A 5 -38.25 40.57 10.11
N VAL A 6 -38.24 39.68 11.09
CA VAL A 6 -37.09 38.82 11.38
C VAL A 6 -37.19 37.58 10.49
N VAL A 7 -36.41 37.55 9.42
CA VAL A 7 -36.27 36.36 8.56
C VAL A 7 -35.13 35.51 9.11
N VAL A 8 -35.47 34.39 9.75
CA VAL A 8 -34.48 33.38 10.19
C VAL A 8 -34.23 32.44 9.02
N LEU A 9 -33.09 32.63 8.34
CA LEU A 9 -32.57 31.72 7.31
C LEU A 9 -31.84 30.54 7.99
N LEU A 10 -32.52 29.40 8.09
CA LEU A 10 -31.92 28.12 8.47
C LEU A 10 -31.07 27.59 7.31
N LEU A 11 -29.76 27.88 7.35
CA LEU A 11 -28.76 27.27 6.47
C LEU A 11 -28.50 25.83 6.94
N ALA A 12 -29.24 24.87 6.40
CA ALA A 12 -28.90 23.46 6.48
C ALA A 12 -27.65 23.20 5.63
N GLY A 13 -26.47 23.31 6.24
CA GLY A 13 -25.21 22.94 5.61
C GLY A 13 -25.19 21.45 5.32
N ILE A 14 -25.26 21.08 4.04
CA ILE A 14 -24.98 19.72 3.58
C ILE A 14 -23.48 19.50 3.79
N GLN A 15 -23.12 18.80 4.88
CA GLN A 15 -21.75 18.35 5.09
C GLN A 15 -21.45 17.23 4.08
N THR A 16 -20.89 17.60 2.93
CA THR A 16 -20.29 16.62 2.02
C THR A 16 -18.96 16.17 2.63
N GLY A 17 -19.02 15.14 3.47
CA GLY A 17 -17.80 14.44 3.91
C GLY A 17 -17.15 13.79 2.70
N ALA A 18 -15.98 14.30 2.27
CA ALA A 18 -15.16 13.62 1.29
C ALA A 18 -14.60 12.34 1.93
N ALA A 19 -15.13 11.19 1.54
CA ALA A 19 -14.53 9.91 1.91
C ALA A 19 -13.17 9.81 1.21
N ALA A 20 -12.08 9.86 1.99
CA ALA A 20 -10.75 9.64 1.46
C ALA A 20 -10.69 8.22 0.87
N GLN A 21 -10.60 8.11 -0.45
CA GLN A 21 -10.43 6.85 -1.12
C GLN A 21 -9.05 6.31 -0.75
N SER A 22 -9.00 5.25 0.06
CA SER A 22 -7.74 4.60 0.40
C SER A 22 -7.09 4.10 -0.90
N SER A 23 -5.98 4.72 -1.28
CA SER A 23 -5.17 4.26 -2.40
C SER A 23 -4.76 2.82 -2.10
N ARG A 24 -5.01 1.91 -3.05
CA ARG A 24 -4.53 0.53 -2.91
C ARG A 24 -3.00 0.55 -2.75
N PRO A 25 -2.44 -0.24 -1.81
CA PRO A 25 -1.00 -0.39 -1.71
C PRO A 25 -0.39 -0.77 -3.06
N SER A 26 0.64 -0.04 -3.47
CA SER A 26 1.33 -0.20 -4.74
C SER A 26 2.85 -0.27 -4.52
N GLY A 27 3.56 -0.74 -5.54
CA GLY A 27 4.98 -1.03 -5.44
C GLY A 27 5.47 -1.76 -6.68
N TYR A 28 6.70 -2.26 -6.61
CA TYR A 28 7.36 -2.95 -7.71
C TYR A 28 8.19 -4.14 -7.23
N TRP A 29 8.58 -5.00 -8.17
CA TRP A 29 9.46 -6.13 -7.90
C TRP A 29 10.69 -6.06 -8.78
N VAL A 30 11.80 -6.62 -8.28
CA VAL A 30 13.05 -6.80 -9.01
C VAL A 30 13.48 -8.25 -8.89
N THR A 31 14.05 -8.80 -9.96
CA THR A 31 14.67 -10.12 -9.95
C THR A 31 16.16 -9.99 -10.24
N GLU A 32 16.98 -10.61 -9.40
CA GLU A 32 18.42 -10.71 -9.59
C GLU A 32 18.79 -12.16 -9.88
N SER A 33 19.56 -12.38 -10.94
CA SER A 33 20.20 -13.68 -11.23
C SER A 33 21.69 -13.50 -11.17
N ASN A 34 22.38 -14.25 -10.30
CA ASN A 34 23.83 -14.24 -10.24
C ASN A 34 24.40 -15.09 -11.40
N PRO A 35 25.25 -14.55 -12.29
CA PRO A 35 25.87 -15.31 -13.37
C PRO A 35 26.65 -16.56 -12.91
N GLY A 36 27.20 -16.53 -11.69
CA GLY A 36 27.87 -17.65 -11.04
C GLY A 36 26.93 -18.70 -10.44
N GLN A 37 25.66 -18.36 -10.21
CA GLN A 37 24.62 -19.28 -9.71
C GLN A 37 23.48 -19.36 -10.72
N LYS A 38 23.73 -20.05 -11.83
CA LYS A 38 22.83 -20.14 -13.01
C LYS A 38 21.41 -20.65 -12.70
N THR A 39 21.19 -21.25 -11.53
CA THR A 39 19.94 -21.87 -11.12
C THR A 39 19.29 -21.20 -9.92
N ALA A 40 19.66 -19.96 -9.57
CA ALA A 40 18.99 -19.23 -8.51
C ALA A 40 18.51 -17.86 -8.98
N THR A 41 17.35 -17.43 -8.47
CA THR A 41 16.85 -16.07 -8.65
C THR A 41 16.47 -15.49 -7.30
N THR A 42 17.01 -14.33 -6.97
CA THR A 42 16.56 -13.55 -5.82
C THR A 42 15.46 -12.60 -6.28
N VAL A 43 14.32 -12.62 -5.60
CA VAL A 43 13.18 -11.73 -5.87
C VAL A 43 13.06 -10.75 -4.70
N ARG A 44 12.94 -9.46 -5.01
CA ARG A 44 12.76 -8.39 -4.03
C ARG A 44 11.51 -7.60 -4.34
N PHE A 45 10.72 -7.29 -3.33
CA PHE A 45 9.52 -6.45 -3.43
C PHE A 45 9.70 -5.15 -2.68
N TYR A 46 9.34 -4.06 -3.33
CA TYR A 46 9.48 -2.70 -2.82
C TYR A 46 8.14 -1.97 -2.83
N THR A 47 7.96 -1.04 -1.89
CA THR A 47 6.89 -0.04 -1.97
C THR A 47 7.21 1.04 -3.02
N GLU A 48 6.27 1.94 -3.31
CA GLU A 48 6.54 3.10 -4.17
C GLU A 48 7.61 4.03 -3.59
N GLU A 49 7.74 4.10 -2.27
CA GLU A 49 8.78 4.86 -1.57
C GLU A 49 10.13 4.13 -1.53
N HIS A 50 10.32 3.12 -2.38
CA HIS A 50 11.55 2.33 -2.50
C HIS A 50 11.93 1.54 -1.24
N LEU A 51 10.99 1.29 -0.33
CA LEU A 51 11.24 0.49 0.88
C LEU A 51 11.16 -1.00 0.55
N LEU A 52 12.20 -1.76 0.88
CA LEU A 52 12.20 -3.22 0.75
C LEU A 52 11.24 -3.83 1.78
N ILE A 53 10.24 -4.58 1.32
CA ILE A 53 9.22 -5.21 2.19
C ILE A 53 9.28 -6.73 2.20
N TYR A 54 9.95 -7.32 1.21
CA TYR A 54 10.11 -8.77 1.11
C TYR A 54 11.31 -9.12 0.22
N GLU A 55 12.06 -10.15 0.60
CA GLU A 55 13.13 -10.74 -0.19
C GLU A 55 13.08 -12.26 -0.06
N GLU A 56 13.19 -12.96 -1.19
CA GLU A 56 13.24 -14.42 -1.23
C GLU A 56 14.22 -14.89 -2.30
N LYS A 57 15.07 -15.86 -1.94
CA LYS A 57 15.90 -16.60 -2.89
C LYS A 57 15.17 -17.86 -3.33
N VAL A 58 14.86 -17.95 -4.62
CA VAL A 58 14.29 -19.15 -5.23
C VAL A 58 15.43 -19.99 -5.78
N ASP A 59 15.78 -21.06 -5.06
CA ASP A 59 16.81 -22.01 -5.47
C ASP A 59 16.32 -22.97 -6.57
N LYS A 60 17.29 -23.49 -7.34
CA LYS A 60 17.09 -24.46 -8.44
C LYS A 60 16.19 -23.97 -9.58
N VAL A 61 15.78 -22.71 -9.59
CA VAL A 61 14.93 -22.11 -10.63
C VAL A 61 15.48 -20.76 -11.07
N ARG A 62 15.63 -20.59 -12.38
CA ARG A 62 15.83 -19.28 -13.01
C ARG A 62 14.50 -18.74 -13.51
N LEU A 63 14.01 -17.65 -12.91
CA LEU A 63 12.77 -17.02 -13.37
C LEU A 63 13.01 -16.30 -14.70
N ASN A 64 12.22 -16.62 -15.71
CA ASN A 64 12.21 -15.88 -16.97
C ASN A 64 11.08 -14.85 -16.94
N ILE A 65 11.44 -13.57 -16.78
CA ILE A 65 10.50 -12.44 -16.69
C ILE A 65 9.88 -12.02 -18.04
N GLU A 66 10.38 -12.52 -19.17
CA GLU A 66 9.76 -12.33 -20.48
C GLU A 66 8.46 -13.14 -20.60
N ARG A 67 8.32 -14.21 -19.80
CA ARG A 67 7.13 -15.06 -19.80
C ARG A 67 6.00 -14.37 -19.03
N LYS A 68 4.90 -14.02 -19.73
CA LYS A 68 3.69 -13.42 -19.14
C LYS A 68 3.16 -14.17 -17.90
N ARG A 69 3.27 -15.51 -17.85
CA ARG A 69 2.85 -16.30 -16.69
C ARG A 69 3.71 -16.03 -15.44
N VAL A 70 5.00 -15.79 -15.61
CA VAL A 70 5.93 -15.45 -14.52
C VAL A 70 5.60 -14.06 -14.00
N VAL A 71 5.44 -13.07 -14.89
CA VAL A 71 5.02 -11.71 -14.51
C VAL A 71 3.70 -11.70 -13.74
N LYS A 72 2.69 -12.45 -14.22
CA LYS A 72 1.40 -12.57 -13.50
C LYS A 72 1.55 -13.15 -12.09
N ARG A 73 2.44 -14.13 -11.91
CA ARG A 73 2.72 -14.75 -10.61
C ARG A 73 3.44 -13.76 -9.68
N LEU A 74 4.46 -13.07 -10.17
CA LEU A 74 5.17 -12.03 -9.42
C LEU A 74 4.25 -10.88 -9.02
N ASN A 75 3.39 -10.40 -9.93
CA ASN A 75 2.39 -9.38 -9.61
C ASN A 75 1.38 -9.86 -8.55
N LYS A 76 1.03 -11.15 -8.54
CA LYS A 76 0.18 -11.72 -7.49
C LYS A 76 0.92 -11.76 -6.15
N ALA A 77 2.16 -12.21 -6.14
CA ALA A 77 2.99 -12.27 -4.94
C ALA A 77 3.25 -10.87 -4.35
N LEU A 78 3.57 -9.88 -5.19
CA LEU A 78 3.74 -8.48 -4.77
C LEU A 78 2.48 -7.94 -4.07
N ARG A 79 1.29 -8.18 -4.62
CA ARG A 79 0.04 -7.74 -3.96
C ARG A 79 -0.17 -8.37 -2.59
N LEU A 80 0.17 -9.65 -2.44
CA LEU A 80 0.09 -10.32 -1.13
C LEU A 80 1.07 -9.69 -0.14
N ALA A 81 2.32 -9.50 -0.55
CA ALA A 81 3.34 -8.87 0.29
C ALA A 81 2.98 -7.43 0.70
N LEU A 82 2.45 -6.62 -0.23
CA LEU A 82 2.02 -5.25 0.06
C LEU A 82 0.84 -5.21 1.04
N ASN A 83 -0.13 -6.12 0.90
CA ASN A 83 -1.25 -6.22 1.83
C ASN A 83 -0.76 -6.59 3.23
N ASP A 84 0.08 -7.63 3.35
CA ASP A 84 0.63 -8.08 4.63
C ASP A 84 1.47 -6.98 5.31
N TRP A 85 2.28 -6.25 4.53
CA TRP A 85 3.07 -5.13 5.04
C TRP A 85 2.18 -3.99 5.54
N THR A 86 1.13 -3.64 4.80
CA THR A 86 0.18 -2.59 5.19
C THR A 86 -0.55 -2.94 6.48
N MET A 87 -1.02 -4.19 6.62
CA MET A 87 -1.70 -4.65 7.82
C MET A 87 -0.78 -4.61 9.05
N LYS A 88 0.48 -5.06 8.90
CA LYS A 88 1.49 -4.97 9.97
C LYS A 88 1.80 -3.52 10.34
N LYS A 89 1.90 -2.63 9.37
CA LYS A 89 2.14 -1.20 9.62
C LYS A 89 1.01 -0.60 10.47
N GLN A 90 -0.25 -0.87 10.11
CA GLN A 90 -1.41 -0.35 10.83
C GLN A 90 -1.54 -0.92 12.25
N GLN A 91 -1.19 -2.19 12.47
CA GLN A 91 -1.16 -2.78 13.81
C GLN A 91 -0.07 -2.17 14.71
N ASN A 92 1.04 -1.74 14.13
CA ASN A 92 2.20 -1.25 14.87
C ASN A 92 2.25 0.28 14.96
N GLU A 93 1.25 1.02 14.48
CA GLU A 93 1.19 2.46 14.67
C GLU A 93 1.02 2.77 16.16
N PRO A 94 2.03 3.31 16.84
CA PRO A 94 1.93 3.56 18.26
C PRO A 94 0.97 4.72 18.44
N HIS A 95 -0.10 4.52 19.23
CA HIS A 95 -1.04 5.58 19.56
C HIS A 95 -0.42 6.54 20.59
N TYR A 96 0.67 7.21 20.23
CA TYR A 96 1.42 8.11 21.10
C TYR A 96 0.51 9.16 21.73
N VAL A 97 -0.37 9.77 20.93
CA VAL A 97 -1.29 10.80 21.40
C VAL A 97 -2.34 10.21 22.36
N ALA A 98 -2.99 9.10 22.01
CA ALA A 98 -3.99 8.49 22.89
C ALA A 98 -3.39 7.92 24.19
N ALA A 99 -2.11 7.54 24.17
CA ALA A 99 -1.39 7.09 25.35
C ALA A 99 -1.10 8.22 26.35
N LEU A 100 -1.08 9.49 25.90
CA LEU A 100 -0.80 10.66 26.75
C LEU A 100 -2.04 11.20 27.48
N PHE A 101 -3.25 10.73 27.15
CA PHE A 101 -4.51 11.21 27.73
C PHE A 101 -5.29 10.09 28.46
N LYS A 102 -4.60 9.08 28.99
CA LYS A 102 -5.16 8.04 29.85
C LYS A 102 -4.88 8.31 31.32
#